data_AF-A0A833D386-F1
#
_entry.id   AF-A0A833D386-F1
#
_cell.length_a   1.000
_cell.length_b   1.000
_cell.length_c   1.000
_cell.angle_alpha   90.00
_cell.angle_beta   90.00
_cell.angle_gamma   90.00
#
_symmetry.space_group_name_H-M   'P 1'
#
loop_
_entity.id
_entity.type
_entity.pdbx_description
1 polymer ?
#
loop_
_entity_poly.entity_id
_entity_poly.type
_entity_poly.pdbx_seq_one_letter_code
_entity_poly.pdbx_strand_id
1 'polypeptide(L)' 'RVPVWFCNACGAIATTSDLGYGSGWAETREDAERNAIKVCQDYNPGKRCTIQRWVCTTR' A
#
# COMPACT_ATOMS: atom_id res chain seq x y z
N ARG A 1 2.88 14.02 3.81
CA ARG A 1 1.75 13.08 4.08
C ARG A 1 1.10 12.81 2.73
N VAL A 2 0.93 11.54 2.35
CA VAL A 2 0.26 11.15 1.08
C VAL A 2 -1.20 10.83 1.41
N PRO A 3 -2.19 11.61 0.94
CA PRO A 3 -3.59 11.27 1.13
C PRO A 3 -3.98 10.14 0.17
N VAL A 4 -4.55 9.06 0.70
CA VAL A 4 -5.15 7.96 -0.07
C VAL A 4 -6.58 7.83 0.40
N TRP A 5 -7.54 7.80 -0.53
CA TRP A 5 -8.96 7.67 -0.23
C TRP A 5 -9.48 6.31 -0.71
N PHE A 6 -10.31 5.68 0.13
CA PHE A 6 -11.01 4.43 -0.14
C PHE A 6 -12.23 4.35 0.79
N CYS A 7 -13.27 3.62 0.37
CA CYS A 7 -14.52 3.44 1.11
C CYS A 7 -14.97 1.99 0.98
N ASN A 8 -15.56 1.42 2.05
CA ASN A 8 -15.97 0.01 2.11
C ASN A 8 -14.85 -0.96 1.72
N ALA A 9 -13.61 -0.59 2.04
CA ALA A 9 -12.40 -1.24 1.57
C ALA A 9 -11.26 -1.06 2.58
N CYS A 10 -10.18 -1.80 2.36
CA CYS A 10 -8.91 -1.62 3.01
C CYS A 10 -7.93 -0.89 2.10
N GLY A 11 -7.11 -0.02 2.67
CA GLY A 11 -5.98 0.63 2.02
C GLY A 11 -4.69 0.31 2.75
N ALA A 12 -3.60 0.15 2.00
CA ALA A 12 -2.27 -0.10 2.53
C ALA A 12 -1.22 0.78 1.85
N ILE A 13 -0.14 1.04 2.58
CA ILE A 13 1.06 1.72 2.09
C ILE A 13 2.29 0.86 2.36
N ALA A 14 3.08 0.65 1.31
CA ALA A 14 4.39 0.03 1.36
C ALA A 14 5.47 1.08 1.16
N THR A 15 6.60 0.91 1.84
CA THR A 15 7.75 1.82 1.73
C THR A 15 9.04 1.05 1.54
N THR A 16 10.06 1.75 1.05
CA THR A 16 11.45 1.31 0.98
C THR A 16 12.29 2.08 2.01
N SER A 17 13.52 1.65 2.25
CA SER A 17 14.45 2.34 3.16
C SER A 17 14.94 3.70 2.64
N ASP A 18 14.79 3.98 1.34
CA ASP A 18 15.23 5.18 0.64
C ASP A 18 14.08 6.11 0.23
N LEU A 19 13.02 6.15 1.05
CA LEU A 19 11.86 7.05 0.91
C LEU A 19 10.95 6.76 -0.30
N GLY A 20 11.20 5.66 -1.03
CA GLY A 20 10.27 5.11 -2.01
C GLY A 20 8.99 4.61 -1.34
N TYR A 21 7.86 4.73 -2.04
CA TYR A 21 6.57 4.28 -1.53
C TYR A 21 5.65 3.79 -2.65
N GLY A 22 4.64 3.02 -2.25
CA GLY A 22 3.51 2.63 -3.07
C GLY A 22 2.28 2.42 -2.20
N SER A 23 1.09 2.68 -2.74
CA SER A 23 -0.17 2.47 -2.04
C SER A 23 -1.12 1.63 -2.86
N GLY A 24 -1.97 0.87 -2.20
CA GLY A 24 -3.00 0.05 -2.82
C GLY A 24 -4.24 -0.01 -1.95
N TRP A 25 -5.38 -0.28 -2.58
CA TRP A 25 -6.64 -0.54 -1.89
C TRP A 25 -7.30 -1.78 -2.50
N ALA A 26 -8.14 -2.44 -1.70
CA ALA A 26 -8.94 -3.60 -2.11
C ALA A 26 -10.03 -3.89 -1.06
N GLU A 27 -10.94 -4.80 -1.37
CA GLU A 27 -11.98 -5.23 -0.42
C GLU A 27 -11.40 -5.90 0.84
N THR A 28 -10.29 -6.62 0.69
CA THR A 28 -9.60 -7.30 1.79
C THR A 28 -8.27 -6.63 2.11
N ARG A 29 -7.78 -6.86 3.34
CA ARG A 29 -6.48 -6.35 3.77
C ARG A 29 -5.35 -6.98 2.96
N GLU A 30 -5.39 -8.28 2.73
CA GLU A 30 -4.36 -9.05 2.03
C GLU A 30 -4.18 -8.55 0.60
N ASP A 31 -5.30 -8.22 -0.06
CA ASP A 31 -5.28 -7.70 -1.43
C ASP A 31 -4.76 -6.26 -1.47
N ALA A 32 -5.13 -5.44 -0.49
CA ALA A 32 -4.65 -4.07 -0.37
C ALA A 32 -3.13 -4.04 -0.14
N GLU A 33 -2.61 -4.89 0.75
CA GLU A 33 -1.18 -5.04 1.01
C GLU A 33 -0.44 -5.53 -0.23
N ARG A 34 -0.96 -6.54 -0.92
CA ARG A 34 -0.36 -7.05 -2.18
C ARG A 34 -0.31 -5.96 -3.25
N ASN A 35 -1.38 -5.19 -3.41
CA ASN A 35 -1.44 -4.07 -4.34
C ASN A 35 -0.42 -2.99 -3.98
N ALA A 36 -0.29 -2.65 -2.69
CA ALA A 36 0.67 -1.66 -2.22
C ALA A 36 2.13 -2.10 -2.46
N ILE A 37 2.46 -3.37 -2.22
CA ILE A 37 3.79 -3.93 -2.51
C ILE A 37 4.09 -3.90 -4.00
N LYS A 38 3.13 -4.34 -4.83
CA LYS A 38 3.29 -4.34 -6.29
C LYS A 38 3.60 -2.93 -6.80
N VAL A 39 2.77 -1.95 -6.44
CA VAL A 39 2.97 -0.55 -6.83
C VAL A 39 4.31 -0.03 -6.33
N CYS A 40 4.69 -0.33 -5.08
CA CYS A 40 5.99 0.07 -4.55
C CYS A 40 7.15 -0.51 -5.37
N GLN A 41 7.09 -1.79 -5.75
CA GLN A 41 8.15 -2.42 -6.56
C GLN A 41 8.21 -1.87 -7.98
N ASP A 42 7.06 -1.59 -8.60
CA ASP A 42 6.97 -1.02 -9.95
C ASP A 42 7.65 0.36 -10.03
N TYR A 43 7.48 1.20 -9.00
CA TYR A 43 8.11 2.53 -8.93
C TYR A 43 9.51 2.53 -8.30
N ASN A 44 9.90 1.45 -7.61
CA ASN A 44 11.19 1.33 -6.92
C ASN A 44 11.86 -0.01 -7.30
N PRO A 45 12.24 -0.18 -8.58
CA PRO A 45 12.76 -1.45 -9.08
C PRO A 45 14.03 -1.88 -8.35
N GLY A 46 14.10 -3.17 -7.98
CA GLY A 46 15.23 -3.74 -7.24
C GLY A 46 15.27 -3.38 -5.75
N LYS A 47 14.30 -2.61 -5.24
CA LYS A 47 14.20 -2.26 -3.81
C LYS A 47 13.30 -3.23 -3.06
N ARG A 48 13.59 -3.42 -1.78
CA ARG A 48 12.73 -4.17 -0.87
C ARG A 48 11.60 -3.26 -0.39
N CYS A 49 10.38 -3.60 -0.78
CA CYS A 49 9.16 -2.96 -0.30
C CYS A 49 8.59 -3.72 0.89
N THR A 50 8.18 -2.99 1.93
CA THR A 50 7.55 -3.55 3.14
C THR A 50 6.31 -2.76 3.51
N ILE A 51 5.26 -3.42 3.99
CA ILE A 51 4.04 -2.76 4.46
C ILE A 51 4.38 -1.93 5.70
N GLN A 52 4.17 -0.62 5.60
CA GLN A 52 4.34 0.32 6.70
C GLN A 52 3.05 0.48 7.49
N ARG A 53 1.91 0.52 6.80
CA ARG A 53 0.59 0.64 7.43
C ARG A 53 -0.52 0.12 6.51
N TRP A 54 -1.59 -0.35 7.12
CA TRP A 54 -2.87 -0.62 6.48
C TRP A 54 -4.00 -0.11 7.37
N VAL A 55 -5.16 0.16 6.77
CA VAL A 55 -6.39 0.59 7.44
C VAL A 55 -7.57 0.03 6.65
N CYS A 56 -8.56 -0.51 7.34
CA CYS A 56 -9.85 -0.85 6.74
C CYS A 56 -10.92 0.15 7.17
N THR A 57 -11.76 0.55 6.23
CA THR A 57 -12.99 1.27 6.51
C THR A 57 -14.09 0.25 6.74
N THR A 58 -14.94 0.48 7.74
CA THR A 58 -16.13 -0.35 7.94
C THR A 58 -17.19 0.03 6.93
N ARG A 59 -18.04 -0.94 6.61
CA ARG A 59 -19.21 -0.78 5.74
C ARG A 59 -20.33 0.01 6.41
#